data_AF-A0ABD4KVC7-F1
#
_entry.id   AF-A0ABD4KVC7-F1
#
_cell.length_a   1.000
_cell.length_b   1.000
_cell.length_c   1.000
_cell.angle_alpha   90.00
_cell.angle_beta   90.00
_cell.angle_gamma   90.00
#
_symmetry.space_group_name_H-M   'P 1'
#
loop_
_entity.id
_entity.type
_entity.pdbx_description
1 polymer ?
#
loop_
_entity_poly.entity_id
_entity_poly.type
_entity_poly.pdbx_seq_one_letter_code
_entity_poly.pdbx_strand_id
1 'polypeptide(L)'
;NLLNVKDEVDTVNYFQLVVGLYFIKNNSNFYKLKVDLCDKAFNKVFSCSNPLQDSESVHIIFDTLRCPYLTNNFKSKIVDKLYDMNVIPKSVSKDELIECICNNDWFVDWSELSIKRLLKKKQLRSPY
;
A
#
# COMPACT_ATOMS: atom_id res chain seq x y z
N ASN A 1 -5.67 15.73 -15.21
CA ASN A 1 -5.06 14.38 -15.18
C ASN A 1 -4.25 14.22 -13.89
N LEU A 2 -4.86 13.64 -12.85
CA LEU A 2 -4.24 13.54 -11.52
C LEU A 2 -3.14 12.47 -11.42
N LEU A 3 -3.01 11.65 -12.47
CA LEU A 3 -1.99 10.62 -12.63
C LEU A 3 -1.40 10.77 -14.04
N ASN A 4 -0.44 11.69 -14.19
CA ASN A 4 0.35 11.76 -15.42
C ASN A 4 1.38 10.62 -15.38
N VAL A 5 0.94 9.41 -15.69
CA VAL A 5 1.78 8.22 -15.85
C VAL A 5 2.39 8.27 -17.25
N LYS A 6 3.35 9.17 -17.47
CA LYS A 6 4.15 9.22 -18.70
C LYS A 6 5.60 9.55 -18.38
N ASP A 7 6.42 8.52 -18.53
CA ASP A 7 7.75 8.52 -19.17
C ASP A 7 8.95 9.20 -18.48
N GLU A 8 9.11 9.10 -17.17
CA GLU A 8 10.45 9.15 -16.53
C GLU A 8 10.49 8.17 -15.33
N VAL A 9 11.34 7.13 -15.41
CA VAL A 9 11.60 6.05 -14.40
C VAL A 9 10.69 6.11 -13.17
N ASP A 10 9.44 5.68 -13.37
CA ASP A 10 8.28 6.13 -12.60
C ASP A 10 8.10 5.28 -11.33
N THR A 11 8.99 5.48 -10.34
CA THR A 11 8.85 4.79 -9.04
C THR A 11 7.69 5.42 -8.28
N VAL A 12 6.51 4.80 -8.36
CA VAL A 12 5.33 5.24 -7.60
C VAL A 12 5.66 5.25 -6.11
N ASN A 13 5.53 6.41 -5.47
CA ASN A 13 5.78 6.55 -4.04
C ASN A 13 4.58 6.09 -3.20
N TYR A 14 4.80 5.88 -1.90
CA TYR A 14 3.76 5.45 -0.96
C TYR A 14 2.48 6.29 -1.04
N PHE A 15 2.60 7.63 -1.10
CA PHE A 15 1.44 8.51 -1.17
C PHE A 15 0.63 8.28 -2.46
N GLN A 16 1.30 8.16 -3.60
CA GLN A 16 0.65 7.88 -4.88
C GLN A 16 -0.02 6.51 -4.88
N LEU A 17 0.61 5.48 -4.30
CA LEU A 17 0.03 4.13 -4.16
C LEU A 17 -1.28 4.18 -3.37
N VAL A 18 -1.25 4.74 -2.16
CA VAL A 18 -2.43 4.72 -1.29
C VAL A 18 -3.55 5.59 -1.85
N VAL A 19 -3.24 6.78 -2.36
CA VAL A 19 -4.24 7.64 -3.01
C VAL A 19 -4.85 6.94 -4.22
N GLY A 20 -4.04 6.29 -5.05
CA GLY A 20 -4.51 5.51 -6.20
C GLY A 20 -5.48 4.41 -5.78
N LEU A 21 -5.09 3.58 -4.82
CA LEU A 21 -5.91 2.50 -4.28
C LEU A 21 -7.22 3.02 -3.64
N TYR A 22 -7.16 4.13 -2.90
CA TYR A 22 -8.33 4.73 -2.28
C TYR A 22 -9.32 5.31 -3.30
N PHE A 23 -8.84 5.91 -4.39
CA PHE A 23 -9.73 6.44 -5.42
C PHE A 23 -10.41 5.33 -6.23
N ILE A 24 -9.66 4.29 -6.61
CA ILE A 24 -10.22 3.21 -7.44
C ILE A 24 -11.07 2.22 -6.64
N LYS A 25 -10.81 2.07 -5.33
CA LYS A 25 -11.51 1.13 -4.43
C LYS A 25 -11.67 -0.26 -5.07
N ASN A 26 -12.89 -0.80 -5.11
CA ASN A 26 -13.26 -2.06 -5.79
C ASN A 26 -13.91 -1.86 -7.16
N ASN A 27 -13.70 -0.70 -7.81
CA ASN A 27 -14.25 -0.46 -9.14
C ASN A 27 -13.52 -1.30 -10.20
N SER A 28 -14.26 -2.21 -10.85
CA SER A 28 -13.74 -3.15 -11.85
C SER A 28 -13.18 -2.47 -13.10
N ASN A 29 -13.64 -1.26 -13.43
CA ASN A 29 -13.12 -0.49 -14.59
C ASN A 29 -11.62 -0.17 -14.44
N PHE A 30 -11.11 -0.16 -13.21
CA PHE A 30 -9.71 0.12 -12.90
C PHE A 30 -8.92 -1.15 -12.54
N TYR A 31 -9.40 -2.34 -12.89
CA TYR A 31 -8.73 -3.60 -12.53
C TYR A 31 -7.25 -3.64 -12.97
N LYS A 32 -6.96 -3.26 -14.22
CA LYS A 32 -5.58 -3.22 -14.74
C LYS A 32 -4.68 -2.27 -13.94
N LEU A 33 -5.19 -1.09 -13.59
CA LEU A 33 -4.48 -0.12 -12.77
C LEU A 33 -4.25 -0.64 -11.35
N LYS A 34 -5.24 -1.33 -10.75
CA LYS A 34 -5.07 -1.95 -9.43
C LYS A 34 -3.95 -2.98 -9.44
N VAL A 35 -3.90 -3.85 -10.46
CA VAL A 35 -2.83 -4.84 -10.61
C VAL A 35 -1.47 -4.17 -10.73
N ASP A 36 -1.34 -3.14 -11.58
CA ASP A 36 -0.10 -2.36 -11.72
C ASP A 36 0.34 -1.71 -10.40
N LEU A 37 -0.60 -1.14 -9.62
CA LEU A 37 -0.28 -0.57 -8.30
C LEU A 37 0.17 -1.64 -7.31
N CYS A 38 -0.44 -2.83 -7.32
CA CYS A 38 -0.01 -3.97 -6.50
C CYS A 38 1.41 -4.41 -6.84
N ASP A 39 1.74 -4.53 -8.12
CA ASP A 39 3.07 -4.94 -8.57
C ASP A 39 4.12 -3.88 -8.23
N LYS A 40 3.81 -2.60 -8.41
CA LYS A 40 4.68 -1.49 -8.00
C LYS A 40 4.89 -1.45 -6.49
N ALA A 41 3.84 -1.65 -5.70
CA ALA A 41 3.96 -1.74 -4.24
C ALA A 41 4.86 -2.90 -3.82
N PHE A 42 4.65 -4.09 -4.40
CA PHE A 42 5.45 -5.28 -4.10
C PHE A 42 6.92 -5.07 -4.46
N ASN A 43 7.19 -4.62 -5.70
CA ASN A 43 8.56 -4.40 -6.17
C ASN A 43 9.28 -3.33 -5.35
N LYS A 44 8.57 -2.28 -4.94
CA LYS A 44 9.15 -1.20 -4.14
C LYS A 44 9.54 -1.67 -2.74
N VAL A 45 8.63 -2.35 -2.04
CA VAL A 45 8.90 -2.94 -0.72
C VAL A 45 10.11 -3.87 -0.79
N PHE A 46 10.16 -4.77 -1.78
CA PHE A 46 11.18 -5.81 -1.86
C PHE A 46 12.39 -5.44 -2.73
N SER A 47 12.59 -4.14 -3.00
CA SER A 47 13.78 -3.64 -3.69
C SER A 47 15.01 -3.54 -2.79
N CYS A 48 14.82 -3.57 -1.47
CA CYS A 48 15.88 -3.48 -0.46
C CYS A 48 16.07 -4.81 0.29
N SER A 49 17.20 -4.95 0.99
CA SER A 49 17.56 -6.16 1.73
C SER A 49 16.71 -6.41 2.98
N ASN A 50 16.23 -5.35 3.63
CA ASN A 50 15.31 -5.44 4.77
C ASN A 50 14.24 -4.33 4.69
N PRO A 51 13.02 -4.63 4.23
CA PRO A 51 11.95 -3.63 4.10
C PRO A 51 11.47 -3.05 5.43
N LEU A 52 11.77 -3.69 6.57
CA LEU A 52 11.39 -3.17 7.88
C LEU A 52 12.32 -2.08 8.41
N GLN A 53 13.44 -1.83 7.72
CA GLN A 53 14.37 -0.73 8.02
C GLN A 53 14.15 0.50 7.15
N ASP A 54 13.29 0.40 6.14
CA ASP A 54 12.90 1.52 5.28
C ASP A 54 11.49 2.00 5.64
N SER A 55 11.38 3.28 5.99
CA SER A 55 10.10 3.86 6.42
C SER A 55 9.04 3.79 5.34
N GLU A 56 9.38 4.04 4.07
CA GLU A 56 8.41 4.00 2.97
C GLU A 56 7.86 2.58 2.75
N SER A 57 8.74 1.59 2.80
CA SER A 57 8.37 0.16 2.71
C SER A 57 7.48 -0.28 3.87
N VAL A 58 7.79 0.15 5.10
CA VAL A 58 6.94 -0.08 6.27
C VAL A 58 5.53 0.48 6.05
N HIS A 59 5.42 1.75 5.64
CA HIS A 59 4.12 2.36 5.34
C HIS A 59 3.33 1.56 4.30
N ILE A 60 3.99 1.14 3.21
CA ILE A 60 3.35 0.33 2.15
C ILE A 60 2.90 -1.03 2.70
N ILE A 61 3.74 -1.75 3.44
CA ILE A 61 3.39 -3.07 4.00
C ILE A 61 2.13 -2.96 4.86
N PHE A 62 2.12 -2.07 5.85
CA PHE A 62 1.04 -1.99 6.81
C PHE A 62 -0.28 -1.55 6.16
N ASP A 63 -0.26 -0.50 5.33
CA ASP A 63 -1.50 -0.02 4.71
C ASP A 63 -2.00 -0.94 3.59
N THR A 64 -1.13 -1.67 2.87
CA THR A 64 -1.59 -2.64 1.85
C THR A 64 -2.18 -3.90 2.49
N LEU A 65 -1.60 -4.39 3.59
CA LEU A 65 -2.16 -5.50 4.36
C LEU A 65 -3.50 -5.10 4.98
N ARG A 66 -3.63 -3.88 5.50
CA ARG A 66 -4.91 -3.38 6.04
C ARG A 66 -5.95 -3.07 4.95
N CYS A 67 -5.53 -2.71 3.74
CA CYS A 67 -6.43 -2.24 2.68
C CYS A 67 -7.57 -3.26 2.38
N PRO A 68 -8.85 -2.84 2.44
CA PRO A 68 -9.99 -3.72 2.17
C PRO A 68 -10.23 -3.99 0.68
N TYR A 69 -9.51 -3.27 -0.19
CA TYR A 69 -9.69 -3.37 -1.65
C TYR A 69 -8.68 -4.31 -2.32
N LEU A 70 -7.78 -4.89 -1.54
CA LEU A 70 -6.75 -5.84 -1.97
C LEU A 70 -7.10 -7.26 -1.55
N THR A 71 -6.74 -8.22 -2.39
CA THR A 71 -7.08 -9.63 -2.19
C THR A 71 -6.22 -10.27 -1.10
N ASN A 72 -6.77 -11.27 -0.41
CA ASN A 72 -5.99 -12.04 0.57
C ASN A 72 -4.76 -12.70 -0.06
N ASN A 73 -4.85 -13.15 -1.32
CA ASN A 73 -3.71 -13.70 -2.06
C ASN A 73 -2.55 -12.69 -2.17
N PHE A 74 -2.84 -11.42 -2.46
CA PHE A 74 -1.80 -10.38 -2.51
C PHE A 74 -1.18 -10.14 -1.12
N LYS A 75 -2.01 -10.12 -0.07
CA LYS A 75 -1.56 -9.94 1.31
C LYS A 75 -0.65 -11.10 1.77
N SER A 76 -1.06 -12.33 1.52
CA SER A 76 -0.26 -13.53 1.78
C SER A 76 1.06 -13.49 1.02
N LYS A 77 1.07 -13.07 -0.25
CA LYS A 77 2.30 -12.92 -1.04
C LYS A 77 3.31 -11.96 -0.39
N ILE A 78 2.86 -10.83 0.18
CA ILE A 78 3.73 -9.91 0.93
C ILE A 78 4.29 -10.60 2.17
N VAL A 79 3.43 -11.24 2.97
CA VAL A 79 3.85 -11.90 4.21
C VAL A 79 4.81 -13.05 3.93
N ASP A 80 4.51 -13.91 2.96
CA ASP A 80 5.40 -15.00 2.56
C ASP A 80 6.80 -14.48 2.22
N LYS A 81 6.87 -13.39 1.45
CA LYS A 81 8.14 -12.78 1.06
C LYS A 81 8.92 -12.21 2.25
N LEU A 82 8.24 -11.63 3.25
CA LEU A 82 8.87 -11.17 4.49
C LEU A 82 9.48 -12.34 5.29
N TYR A 83 8.81 -13.50 5.33
CA TYR A 83 9.34 -14.70 5.96
C TYR A 83 10.52 -15.30 5.18
N ASP A 84 10.44 -15.33 3.84
CA ASP A 84 11.53 -15.81 2.98
C ASP A 84 12.81 -14.98 3.16
N MET A 85 12.66 -13.68 3.42
CA MET A 85 13.77 -12.76 3.72
C MET A 85 14.28 -12.87 5.18
N ASN A 86 13.66 -13.70 6.02
CA ASN A 86 13.95 -13.86 7.44
C ASN A 86 13.91 -12.53 8.23
N VAL A 87 13.06 -11.58 7.82
CA VAL A 87 12.88 -10.30 8.55
C VAL A 87 11.81 -10.39 9.65
N ILE A 88 11.00 -11.45 9.63
CA ILE A 88 10.03 -11.78 10.68
C ILE A 88 10.52 -13.04 11.41
N PRO A 89 10.46 -13.09 12.76
CA PRO A 89 10.79 -14.30 13.51
C PRO A 89 9.87 -15.47 13.13
N LYS A 90 10.45 -16.64 12.88
CA LYS A 90 9.70 -17.87 12.52
C LYS A 90 8.73 -18.37 13.60
N SER A 91 8.88 -17.87 14.83
CA SER A 91 7.98 -18.17 15.95
C SER A 91 6.63 -17.46 15.84
N VAL A 92 6.53 -16.41 15.03
CA VAL A 92 5.26 -15.72 14.76
C VAL A 92 4.53 -16.50 13.67
N SER A 93 3.22 -16.72 13.83
CA SER A 93 2.41 -17.31 12.76
C SER A 93 2.14 -16.28 11.67
N LYS A 94 2.16 -16.72 10.40
CA LYS A 94 1.80 -15.88 9.25
C LYS A 94 0.36 -15.37 9.35
N ASP A 95 -0.55 -16.24 9.78
CA ASP A 95 -1.97 -15.91 9.90
C ASP A 95 -2.21 -14.91 11.03
N GLU A 96 -1.57 -15.11 12.19
CA GLU A 96 -1.64 -14.17 13.32
C GLU A 96 -1.08 -12.80 12.94
N LEU A 97 0.01 -12.75 12.15
CA LEU A 97 0.57 -11.51 11.65
C LEU A 97 -0.41 -10.78 10.73
N ILE A 98 -1.01 -11.49 9.77
CA ILE A 98 -2.01 -10.90 8.85
C ILE A 98 -3.20 -10.39 9.66
N GLU A 99 -3.73 -11.19 10.58
CA GLU A 99 -4.89 -10.84 11.41
C GLU A 99 -4.59 -9.60 12.25
N CYS A 100 -3.46 -9.58 12.97
CA CYS A 100 -3.03 -8.45 13.77
C CYS A 100 -2.94 -7.17 12.93
N ILE A 101 -2.35 -7.23 11.74
CA ILE A 101 -2.20 -6.06 10.87
C ILE A 101 -3.54 -5.62 10.28
N CYS A 102 -4.40 -6.56 9.85
CA CYS A 102 -5.68 -6.26 9.22
C CYS A 102 -6.71 -5.65 10.18
N ASN A 103 -6.60 -5.94 11.48
CA ASN A 103 -7.53 -5.49 12.51
C ASN A 103 -7.18 -4.13 13.12
N ASN A 104 -6.03 -3.56 12.78
CA ASN A 104 -5.59 -2.24 13.26
C ASN A 104 -5.58 -1.22 12.12
N ASP A 105 -5.90 0.03 12.45
CA ASP A 105 -5.65 1.13 11.54
C ASP A 105 -4.20 1.60 11.69
N TRP A 106 -3.56 1.92 10.57
CA TRP A 106 -2.15 2.28 10.52
C TRP A 106 -2.00 3.76 10.15
N PHE A 107 -1.43 4.05 8.98
CA PHE A 107 -1.19 5.43 8.56
C PHE A 107 -2.35 5.96 7.73
N VAL A 108 -3.10 5.04 7.10
CA VAL A 108 -4.33 5.33 6.40
C VAL A 108 -5.49 4.65 7.08
N ASP A 109 -6.42 5.49 7.53
CA ASP A 109 -7.75 5.06 7.90
C ASP A 109 -8.54 4.79 6.61
N TRP A 110 -8.71 3.52 6.27
CA TRP A 110 -9.45 3.10 5.06
C TRP A 110 -10.97 3.34 5.16
N SER A 111 -11.48 3.87 6.27
CA SER A 111 -12.83 4.41 6.35
C SER A 111 -12.97 5.68 5.49
N GLU A 112 -14.18 5.99 5.03
CA GLU A 112 -14.42 7.01 4.00
C GLU A 112 -14.00 8.44 4.37
N LEU A 113 -13.77 8.73 5.66
CA LEU A 113 -13.56 10.09 6.14
C LEU A 113 -12.13 10.63 5.99
N SER A 114 -11.10 9.77 5.98
CA SER A 114 -9.71 10.22 6.17
C SER A 114 -9.09 10.80 4.89
N ILE A 115 -9.09 10.07 3.78
CA ILE A 115 -8.40 10.49 2.55
C ILE A 115 -9.17 11.59 1.85
N LYS A 116 -10.51 11.58 1.90
CA LYS A 116 -11.33 12.71 1.43
C LYS A 116 -10.97 14.01 2.16
N ARG A 117 -10.69 13.97 3.46
CA ARG A 117 -10.19 15.13 4.23
C ARG A 117 -8.76 15.52 3.84
N LEU A 118 -7.86 14.56 3.64
CA LEU A 118 -6.48 14.82 3.18
C LEU A 118 -6.45 15.51 1.81
N LEU A 119 -7.25 15.01 0.87
CA LEU A 119 -7.40 15.59 -0.47
C LEU A 119 -7.96 17.01 -0.41
N LYS A 120 -9.00 17.25 0.40
CA LYS A 120 -9.53 18.60 0.64
C LYS A 120 -8.49 19.55 1.23
N LYS A 121 -7.74 19.11 2.25
CA LYS A 121 -6.66 19.92 2.86
C LYS A 121 -5.55 20.25 1.84
N LYS A 122 -5.19 19.33 0.94
CA LYS A 122 -4.23 19.59 -0.13
C LYS A 122 -4.76 20.60 -1.16
N GLN A 123 -6.03 20.50 -1.56
CA GLN A 123 -6.65 21.46 -2.48
C GLN A 123 -6.72 22.87 -1.91
N LEU A 124 -7.04 23.01 -0.62
CA LEU A 124 -7.09 24.30 0.08
C LEU A 124 -5.71 24.95 0.29
N ARG A 125 -4.63 24.19 0.10
CA ARG A 125 -3.24 24.69 0.15
C ARG A 125 -2.66 24.95 -1.25
N SER A 126 -3.48 24.89 -2.30
CA SER A 126 -3.06 25.40 -3.61
C SER A 126 -2.74 26.89 -3.45
N PRO A 127 -1.55 27.35 -3.85
CA PRO A 127 -1.18 28.75 -3.72
C PRO A 127 -2.07 29.60 -4.63
N TYR A 128 -2.54 30.73 -4.13
CA TYR A 128 -2.54 31.94 -4.93
C TYR A 128 -1.09 32.33 -5.22
#